data_AF-V9W1H6-F1
#
_entry.id   AF-V9W1H6-F1
#
_cell.length_a   1.000
_cell.length_b   1.000
_cell.length_c   1.000
_cell.angle_alpha   90.00
_cell.angle_beta   90.00
_cell.angle_gamma   90.00
#
_symmetry.space_group_name_H-M   'P 1'
#
loop_
_entity.id
_entity.type
_entity.pdbx_description
1 polymer ?
#
loop_
_entity_poly.entity_id
_entity_poly.type
_entity_poly.pdbx_seq_one_letter_code
_entity_poly.pdbx_strand_id
1 'polypeptide(L)'
;MSIERISGKEVKVMVREGCKKRMSFAFCLDQAKDPLLMIQPGKKPETLKTPMKKEGGGPPMAWGTYVVRSGEMEMTCESAPQRMVTELKTFLRRNKPQVNVLFYDDGGNLLDSLKPEKAEGQVTEENAADISASGIDPQAIAPLKRRLKRIQPRIGLAPGPLELKLKRALAKSVSLINDGRLQEAETMVVVIERAVARIGQDREDEAKSMKRGQREMDQRSLGAQVKRAQSLQANVARAPGKVRDRLGRALHVAARHLKRRDLDSARDAMDKIEKALTALV
;
A
#
# COMPACT_ATOMS: atom_id res chain seq x y z
N MET A 1 22.56 4.77 14.38
CA MET A 1 21.29 4.03 14.21
C MET A 1 21.34 2.78 15.07
N SER A 2 20.31 2.60 15.90
CA SER A 2 20.20 1.59 16.96
C SER A 2 19.74 0.23 16.45
N ILE A 3 20.04 -0.81 17.22
CA ILE A 3 19.43 -2.14 17.10
C ILE A 3 18.07 -2.05 17.80
N GLU A 4 17.03 -2.59 17.17
CA GLU A 4 15.67 -2.57 17.70
C GLU A 4 15.21 -4.00 17.94
N ARG A 5 14.73 -4.28 19.16
CA ARG A 5 14.02 -5.51 19.48
C ARG A 5 12.57 -5.37 19.01
N ILE A 6 12.07 -6.36 18.30
CA ILE A 6 10.71 -6.38 17.77
C ILE A 6 9.88 -7.34 18.61
N SER A 7 8.99 -6.78 19.42
CA SER A 7 7.91 -7.51 20.08
C SER A 7 6.76 -7.79 19.10
N GLY A 8 5.83 -8.66 19.49
CA GLY A 8 4.74 -9.06 18.60
C GLY A 8 3.88 -7.91 18.06
N LYS A 9 3.64 -6.86 18.87
CA LYS A 9 2.87 -5.68 18.43
C LYS A 9 3.64 -4.78 17.45
N GLU A 10 4.95 -4.96 17.32
CA GLU A 10 5.86 -4.12 16.54
C GLU A 10 6.17 -4.68 15.15
N VAL A 11 5.58 -5.81 14.75
CA VAL A 11 5.73 -6.36 13.39
C VAL A 11 5.26 -5.37 12.32
N LYS A 12 4.28 -4.50 12.62
CA LYS A 12 3.90 -3.40 11.73
C LYS A 12 5.03 -2.38 11.52
N VAL A 13 5.83 -2.12 12.56
CA VAL A 13 7.01 -1.24 12.49
C VAL A 13 8.08 -1.90 11.61
N MET A 14 8.32 -3.19 11.80
CA MET A 14 9.23 -3.97 10.95
C MET A 14 8.88 -3.84 9.45
N VAL A 15 7.59 -4.02 9.10
CA VAL A 15 7.10 -3.84 7.72
C VAL A 15 7.33 -2.41 7.23
N ARG A 16 6.98 -1.40 8.03
CA ARG A 16 7.15 0.01 7.67
C ARG A 16 8.62 0.38 7.43
N GLU A 17 9.55 -0.13 8.23
CA GLU A 17 10.98 0.12 8.04
C GLU A 17 11.52 -0.61 6.80
N GLY A 18 11.05 -1.83 6.53
CA GLY A 18 11.38 -2.57 5.31
C GLY A 18 10.89 -1.92 4.02
N CYS A 19 9.81 -1.13 4.06
CA CYS A 19 9.35 -0.32 2.91
C CYS A 19 10.29 0.85 2.59
N LYS A 20 11.04 1.35 3.58
CA LYS A 20 11.92 2.51 3.42
C LYS A 20 13.30 2.10 2.90
N LYS A 21 13.82 0.98 3.39
CA LYS A 21 15.20 0.52 3.11
C LYS A 21 15.33 -0.97 3.41
N ARG A 22 16.38 -1.58 2.86
CA ARG A 22 16.78 -2.94 3.24
C ARG A 22 17.23 -2.96 4.70
N MET A 23 16.70 -3.91 5.45
CA MET A 23 16.95 -4.11 6.87
C MET A 23 17.61 -5.47 7.08
N SER A 24 18.34 -5.60 8.17
CA SER A 24 18.91 -6.87 8.62
C SER A 24 18.11 -7.37 9.80
N PHE A 25 17.95 -8.68 9.93
CA PHE A 25 17.22 -9.30 11.02
C PHE A 25 18.00 -10.47 11.62
N ALA A 26 17.72 -10.77 12.88
CA ALA A 26 18.11 -12.01 13.55
C ALA A 26 16.97 -12.50 14.43
N PHE A 27 16.77 -13.81 14.43
CA PHE A 27 15.69 -14.49 15.12
C PHE A 27 16.19 -15.74 15.84
N CYS A 28 15.82 -15.89 17.11
CA CYS A 28 16.00 -17.13 17.86
C CYS A 28 14.91 -17.27 18.91
N LEU A 29 14.91 -18.42 19.58
CA LEU A 29 14.16 -18.59 20.83
C LEU A 29 15.11 -18.33 22.00
N ASP A 30 14.60 -17.76 23.08
CA ASP A 30 15.33 -17.67 24.35
C ASP A 30 15.25 -18.99 25.15
N GLN A 31 15.76 -18.98 26.38
CA GLN A 31 15.73 -20.16 27.26
C GLN A 31 14.30 -20.60 27.64
N ALA A 32 13.35 -19.68 27.68
CA ALA A 32 11.93 -19.94 27.95
C ALA A 32 11.16 -20.38 26.68
N LYS A 33 11.86 -20.50 25.54
CA LYS A 33 11.29 -20.72 24.21
C LYS A 33 10.46 -19.54 23.70
N ASP A 34 10.67 -18.35 24.25
CA ASP A 34 10.00 -17.15 23.77
C ASP A 34 10.73 -16.58 22.53
N PRO A 35 9.97 -16.08 21.54
CA PRO A 35 10.53 -15.58 20.30
C PRO A 35 11.25 -14.25 20.51
N LEU A 36 12.51 -14.20 20.11
CA LEU A 36 13.34 -13.00 20.11
C LEU A 36 13.67 -12.62 18.66
N LEU A 37 13.17 -11.46 18.23
CA LEU A 37 13.46 -10.88 16.92
C LEU A 37 14.15 -9.53 17.10
N MET A 38 15.25 -9.32 16.39
CA MET A 38 15.93 -8.02 16.31
C MET A 38 16.11 -7.57 14.88
N ILE A 39 16.04 -6.26 14.65
CA ILE A 39 16.30 -5.64 13.36
C ILE A 39 17.30 -4.50 13.46
N GLN A 40 18.01 -4.23 12.36
CA GLN A 40 18.86 -3.05 12.23
C GLN A 40 19.00 -2.63 10.77
N PRO A 41 19.25 -1.34 10.48
CA PRO A 41 19.43 -0.85 9.11
C PRO A 41 20.87 -1.01 8.61
N GLY A 42 21.04 -1.52 7.40
CA GLY A 42 22.26 -1.40 6.58
C GLY A 42 23.54 -2.09 7.06
N LYS A 43 23.55 -2.73 8.24
CA LYS A 43 24.68 -3.50 8.75
C LYS A 43 24.56 -4.99 8.42
N LYS A 44 25.70 -5.71 8.38
CA LYS A 44 25.69 -7.17 8.15
C LYS A 44 24.81 -7.89 9.18
N PRO A 45 23.92 -8.82 8.79
CA PRO A 45 23.01 -9.51 9.71
C PRO A 45 23.72 -10.24 10.85
N GLU A 46 24.91 -10.78 10.59
CA GLU A 46 25.72 -11.49 11.59
C GLU A 46 26.05 -10.65 12.83
N THR A 47 26.11 -9.33 12.69
CA THR A 47 26.42 -8.42 13.81
C THR A 47 25.30 -8.39 14.87
N LEU A 48 24.11 -8.92 14.56
CA LEU A 48 23.01 -9.09 15.52
C LEU A 48 23.21 -10.29 16.46
N LYS A 49 24.14 -11.21 16.18
CA LYS A 49 24.40 -12.39 17.05
C LYS A 49 24.77 -12.01 18.48
N THR A 50 25.67 -11.03 18.65
CA THR A 50 26.12 -10.59 19.98
C THR A 50 25.01 -9.89 20.78
N PRO A 51 24.27 -8.92 20.21
CA PRO A 51 23.06 -8.36 20.82
C PRO A 51 22.02 -9.42 21.20
N MET A 52 21.75 -10.39 20.32
CA MET A 52 20.80 -11.47 20.57
C MET A 52 21.20 -12.31 21.79
N LYS A 53 22.48 -12.66 21.91
CA LYS A 53 23.00 -13.40 23.08
C LYS A 53 22.87 -12.61 24.39
N LYS A 54 23.07 -11.29 24.35
CA LYS A 54 22.92 -10.42 25.54
C LYS A 54 21.47 -10.39 26.03
N GLU A 55 20.52 -10.50 25.12
CA GLU A 55 19.08 -10.52 25.42
C GLU A 55 18.55 -11.95 25.71
N GLY A 56 19.45 -12.91 25.96
CA GLY A 56 19.08 -14.28 26.33
C GLY A 56 18.86 -15.24 25.16
N GLY A 57 19.12 -14.81 23.93
CA GLY A 57 18.99 -15.63 22.73
C GLY A 57 20.11 -16.65 22.55
N GLY A 58 19.76 -17.88 22.16
CA GLY A 58 20.69 -18.97 21.94
C GLY A 58 20.58 -19.62 20.56
N PRO A 59 21.55 -20.46 20.14
CA PRO A 59 21.40 -21.32 18.97
C PRO A 59 20.32 -22.39 19.20
N PRO A 60 19.60 -22.83 18.16
CA PRO A 60 19.72 -22.43 16.75
C PRO A 60 19.15 -21.02 16.48
N MET A 61 19.81 -20.27 15.61
CA MET A 61 19.46 -18.88 15.26
C MET A 61 19.35 -18.74 13.74
N ALA A 62 18.40 -17.93 13.29
CA ALA A 62 18.29 -17.49 11.91
C ALA A 62 18.71 -16.02 11.79
N TRP A 63 19.41 -15.66 10.72
CA TRP A 63 19.70 -14.26 10.40
C TRP A 63 19.74 -14.04 8.90
N GLY A 64 19.55 -12.79 8.50
CA GLY A 64 19.57 -12.41 7.11
C GLY A 64 19.09 -10.98 6.88
N THR A 65 18.64 -10.69 5.67
CA THR A 65 18.10 -9.38 5.30
C THR A 65 16.65 -9.46 4.90
N TYR A 66 15.93 -8.34 5.03
CA TYR A 66 14.59 -8.23 4.49
C TYR A 66 14.34 -6.86 3.85
N VAL A 67 13.41 -6.84 2.91
CA VAL A 67 12.91 -5.62 2.25
C VAL A 67 11.43 -5.81 1.95
N VAL A 68 10.66 -4.72 1.95
CA VAL A 68 9.24 -4.77 1.58
C VAL A 68 9.05 -4.05 0.24
N ARG A 69 8.55 -4.78 -0.75
CA ARG A 69 8.26 -4.28 -2.11
C ARG A 69 6.90 -4.76 -2.55
N SER A 70 6.11 -3.88 -3.17
CA SER A 70 4.85 -4.26 -3.82
C SER A 70 3.85 -5.04 -2.94
N GLY A 71 3.87 -4.82 -1.62
CA GLY A 71 3.00 -5.54 -0.67
C GLY A 71 3.53 -6.91 -0.22
N GLU A 72 4.79 -7.20 -0.49
CA GLU A 72 5.49 -8.43 -0.10
C GLU A 72 6.76 -8.09 0.68
N MET A 73 6.99 -8.79 1.78
CA MET A 73 8.20 -8.75 2.59
C MET A 73 9.08 -9.93 2.19
N GLU A 74 10.11 -9.64 1.40
CA GLU A 74 11.12 -10.61 0.99
C GLU A 74 12.16 -10.71 2.11
N MET A 75 12.27 -11.88 2.74
CA MET A 75 13.24 -12.19 3.79
C MET A 75 14.28 -13.18 3.25
N THR A 76 15.47 -12.72 2.94
CA THR A 76 16.61 -13.55 2.53
C THR A 76 17.33 -14.05 3.78
N CYS A 77 17.35 -15.36 3.98
CA CYS A 77 17.93 -16.04 5.13
C CYS A 77 19.35 -16.55 4.78
N GLU A 78 20.38 -15.82 5.22
CA GLU A 78 21.79 -16.20 5.00
C GLU A 78 22.18 -17.45 5.82
N SER A 79 21.61 -17.57 7.01
CA SER A 79 21.66 -18.79 7.80
C SER A 79 20.34 -18.95 8.50
N ALA A 80 19.61 -20.02 8.19
CA ALA A 80 18.37 -20.35 8.87
C ALA A 80 18.15 -21.86 8.84
N PRO A 81 18.40 -22.56 9.96
CA PRO A 81 17.93 -23.92 10.12
C PRO A 81 16.42 -23.98 9.85
N GLN A 82 15.92 -24.99 9.14
CA GLN A 82 14.51 -25.09 8.74
C GLN A 82 13.54 -24.85 9.91
N ARG A 83 13.87 -25.42 11.08
CA ARG A 83 13.14 -25.21 12.33
C ARG A 83 12.97 -23.72 12.65
N MET A 84 14.02 -22.92 12.50
CA MET A 84 13.97 -21.49 12.81
C MET A 84 13.16 -20.68 11.81
N VAL A 85 13.13 -21.09 10.54
CA VAL A 85 12.22 -20.49 9.54
C VAL A 85 10.76 -20.74 9.94
N THR A 86 10.44 -21.96 10.37
CA THR A 86 9.10 -22.32 10.84
C THR A 86 8.68 -21.53 12.09
N GLU A 87 9.58 -21.38 13.07
CA GLU A 87 9.33 -20.59 14.28
C GLU A 87 9.17 -19.10 13.95
N LEU A 88 10.00 -18.55 13.06
CA LEU A 88 9.90 -17.16 12.59
C LEU A 88 8.56 -16.93 11.89
N LYS A 89 8.15 -17.86 11.01
CA LYS A 89 6.85 -17.83 10.35
C LYS A 89 5.70 -17.88 11.36
N THR A 90 5.81 -18.69 12.40
CA THR A 90 4.80 -18.81 13.47
C THR A 90 4.70 -17.52 14.27
N PHE A 91 5.84 -16.93 14.64
CA PHE A 91 5.90 -15.62 15.28
C PHE A 91 5.25 -14.54 14.41
N LEU A 92 5.61 -14.46 13.12
CA LEU A 92 5.02 -13.48 12.22
C LEU A 92 3.52 -13.71 12.05
N ARG A 93 3.06 -14.96 11.86
CA ARG A 93 1.63 -15.29 11.73
C ARG A 93 0.83 -14.81 12.94
N ARG A 94 1.29 -15.11 14.16
CA ARG A 94 0.64 -14.67 15.42
C ARG A 94 0.45 -13.15 15.48
N ASN A 95 1.34 -12.42 14.83
CA ASN A 95 1.38 -10.96 14.83
C ASN A 95 0.79 -10.30 13.57
N LYS A 96 0.18 -11.10 12.68
CA LYS A 96 -0.66 -10.65 11.54
C LYS A 96 0.00 -9.54 10.70
N PRO A 97 1.13 -9.81 10.01
CA PRO A 97 1.70 -8.87 9.05
C PRO A 97 0.64 -8.51 8.01
N GLN A 98 0.61 -7.26 7.56
CA GLN A 98 -0.32 -6.80 6.51
C GLN A 98 0.17 -7.06 5.09
N VAL A 99 1.27 -7.79 4.95
CA VAL A 99 1.97 -8.08 3.70
C VAL A 99 2.21 -9.58 3.58
N ASN A 100 2.34 -10.07 2.35
CA ASN A 100 2.88 -11.42 2.13
C ASN A 100 4.31 -11.47 2.66
N VAL A 101 4.73 -12.57 3.27
CA VAL A 101 6.13 -12.77 3.66
C VAL A 101 6.67 -13.95 2.88
N LEU A 102 7.80 -13.75 2.20
CA LEU A 102 8.48 -14.76 1.40
C LEU A 102 9.84 -15.01 2.03
N PHE A 103 10.14 -16.25 2.38
CA PHE A 103 11.42 -16.64 2.96
C PHE A 103 12.28 -17.28 1.87
N TYR A 104 13.42 -16.68 1.57
CA TYR A 104 14.39 -17.19 0.61
C TYR A 104 15.65 -17.68 1.32
N ASP A 105 16.36 -18.63 0.73
CA ASP A 105 17.75 -18.91 1.10
C ASP A 105 18.73 -17.91 0.43
N ASP A 106 20.02 -18.02 0.73
CA ASP A 106 21.08 -17.20 0.11
C ASP A 106 21.23 -17.44 -1.40
N GLY A 107 20.78 -18.60 -1.90
CA GLY A 107 20.74 -18.95 -3.31
C GLY A 107 19.54 -18.39 -4.08
N GLY A 108 18.60 -17.72 -3.39
CA GLY A 108 17.37 -17.20 -3.97
C GLY A 108 16.24 -18.23 -4.13
N ASN A 109 16.38 -19.43 -3.57
CA ASN A 109 15.31 -20.42 -3.55
C ASN A 109 14.28 -20.08 -2.47
N LEU A 110 13.00 -20.25 -2.79
CA LEU A 110 11.92 -20.05 -1.83
C LEU A 110 11.88 -21.21 -0.83
N LEU A 111 12.13 -20.91 0.44
CA LEU A 111 12.08 -21.86 1.56
C LEU A 111 10.66 -22.03 2.10
N ASP A 112 9.95 -20.91 2.30
CA ASP A 112 8.58 -20.92 2.79
C ASP A 112 7.88 -19.58 2.45
N SER A 113 6.57 -19.51 2.63
CA SER A 113 5.79 -18.28 2.54
C SER A 113 4.74 -18.19 3.64
N LEU A 114 4.43 -16.96 4.05
CA LEU A 114 3.33 -16.62 4.93
C LEU A 114 2.45 -15.61 4.20
N LYS A 115 1.27 -16.05 3.79
CA LYS A 115 0.22 -15.12 3.38
C LYS A 115 -0.35 -14.46 4.65
N PRO A 116 -0.64 -13.15 4.62
CA PRO A 116 -1.31 -12.49 5.72
C PRO A 116 -2.64 -13.22 5.97
N GLU A 117 -2.97 -13.50 7.24
CA GLU A 117 -4.34 -13.89 7.57
C GLU A 117 -5.24 -12.77 7.08
N LYS A 118 -6.09 -13.09 6.09
CA LYS A 118 -6.81 -12.15 5.23
C LYS A 118 -7.31 -10.95 6.06
N ALA A 119 -6.63 -9.81 5.92
CA ALA A 119 -7.32 -8.54 6.06
C ALA A 119 -8.41 -8.55 4.99
N GLU A 120 -9.65 -8.24 5.37
CA GLU A 120 -10.80 -8.10 4.47
C GLU A 120 -10.39 -7.26 3.23
N GLY A 121 -9.98 -7.90 2.13
CA GLY A 121 -9.27 -7.17 1.07
C GLY A 121 -8.56 -8.00 0.00
N GLN A 122 -8.14 -9.24 0.27
CA GLN A 122 -7.81 -10.18 -0.81
C GLN A 122 -9.11 -10.79 -1.35
N VAL A 123 -9.40 -10.50 -2.62
CA VAL A 123 -10.52 -11.09 -3.35
C VAL A 123 -10.16 -12.56 -3.57
N THR A 124 -10.65 -13.47 -2.73
CA THR A 124 -10.91 -14.81 -3.27
C THR A 124 -12.00 -14.63 -4.32
N GLU A 125 -11.85 -15.17 -5.53
CA GLU A 125 -12.93 -15.22 -6.52
C GLU A 125 -14.01 -16.20 -6.05
N GLU A 126 -14.60 -15.91 -4.90
CA GLU A 126 -15.78 -16.59 -4.40
C GLU A 126 -16.98 -16.08 -5.21
N ASN A 127 -17.56 -17.02 -5.92
CA ASN A 127 -18.62 -16.82 -6.87
C ASN A 127 -19.91 -17.39 -6.30
N ALA A 128 -21.04 -17.08 -6.93
CA ALA A 128 -22.33 -17.62 -6.50
C ALA A 128 -22.41 -19.17 -6.59
N ALA A 129 -21.43 -19.81 -7.23
CA ALA A 129 -21.26 -21.26 -7.27
C ALA A 129 -20.72 -21.84 -5.95
N ASP A 130 -19.94 -21.06 -5.19
CA ASP A 130 -19.23 -21.50 -3.98
C ASP A 130 -20.09 -21.42 -2.70
N ILE A 131 -21.39 -21.17 -2.87
CA ILE A 131 -22.37 -21.21 -1.78
C ILE A 131 -22.64 -22.68 -1.42
N SER A 132 -22.12 -23.08 -0.27
CA SER A 132 -22.15 -24.43 0.31
C SER A 132 -22.65 -24.44 1.77
N ALA A 133 -23.48 -23.46 2.12
CA ALA A 133 -24.11 -23.32 3.44
C ALA A 133 -24.71 -24.64 3.95
N SER A 134 -24.00 -25.29 4.86
CA SER A 134 -24.42 -26.53 5.52
C SER A 134 -25.24 -26.20 6.76
N GLY A 135 -26.40 -26.85 6.93
CA GLY A 135 -27.27 -26.65 8.10
C GLY A 135 -28.25 -25.48 8.01
N ILE A 136 -28.43 -24.88 6.84
CA ILE A 136 -29.40 -23.79 6.59
C ILE A 136 -30.43 -24.25 5.58
N ASP A 137 -31.69 -23.86 5.76
CA ASP A 137 -32.77 -24.18 4.82
C ASP A 137 -32.43 -23.71 3.38
N PRO A 138 -32.34 -24.64 2.41
CA PRO A 138 -32.07 -24.31 1.02
C PRO A 138 -33.07 -23.31 0.41
N GLN A 139 -34.31 -23.27 0.89
CA GLN A 139 -35.33 -22.32 0.42
C GLN A 139 -35.02 -20.88 0.84
N ALA A 140 -34.36 -20.68 1.97
CA ALA A 140 -33.95 -19.35 2.44
C ALA A 140 -32.74 -18.81 1.65
N ILE A 141 -31.88 -19.70 1.14
CA ILE A 141 -30.66 -19.33 0.40
C ILE A 141 -30.91 -19.16 -1.10
N ALA A 142 -31.87 -19.91 -1.66
CA ALA A 142 -32.15 -19.92 -3.10
C ALA A 142 -32.40 -18.51 -3.71
N PRO A 143 -33.14 -17.59 -3.07
CA PRO A 143 -33.33 -16.22 -3.57
C PRO A 143 -32.02 -15.42 -3.67
N LEU A 144 -31.18 -15.48 -2.63
CA LEU A 144 -29.89 -14.80 -2.58
C LEU A 144 -28.93 -15.35 -3.64
N LYS A 145 -28.85 -16.68 -3.77
CA LYS A 145 -28.02 -17.35 -4.78
C LYS A 145 -28.42 -16.96 -6.20
N ARG A 146 -29.73 -16.88 -6.50
CA ARG A 146 -30.24 -16.45 -7.81
C ARG A 146 -29.85 -15.00 -8.13
N ARG A 147 -29.92 -14.10 -7.15
CA ARG A 147 -29.56 -12.68 -7.32
C ARG A 147 -28.06 -12.50 -7.54
N LEU A 148 -27.24 -13.16 -6.72
CA LEU A 148 -25.78 -13.16 -6.87
C LEU A 148 -25.35 -13.66 -8.26
N LYS A 149 -25.94 -14.76 -8.76
CA LYS A 149 -25.69 -15.26 -10.13
C LYS A 149 -26.04 -14.24 -11.22
N ARG A 150 -27.10 -13.45 -11.03
CA ARG A 150 -27.56 -12.45 -12.00
C ARG A 150 -26.62 -11.23 -12.06
N ILE A 151 -26.09 -10.78 -10.93
CA ILE A 151 -25.23 -9.59 -10.87
C ILE A 151 -23.77 -9.89 -11.19
N GLN A 152 -23.31 -11.11 -10.92
CA GLN A 152 -21.92 -11.53 -11.12
C GLN A 152 -21.34 -11.19 -12.51
N PRO A 153 -22.00 -11.48 -13.66
CA PRO A 153 -21.44 -11.12 -14.96
C PRO A 153 -21.37 -9.60 -15.19
N ARG A 154 -22.24 -8.82 -14.54
CA ARG A 154 -22.25 -7.35 -14.66
C ARG A 154 -21.16 -6.67 -13.84
N ILE A 155 -20.69 -7.33 -12.77
CA ILE A 155 -19.56 -6.85 -11.97
C ILE A 155 -18.28 -6.78 -12.83
N GLY A 156 -18.07 -7.77 -13.71
CA GLY A 156 -16.92 -7.80 -14.63
C GLY A 156 -16.94 -6.70 -15.70
N LEU A 157 -18.04 -5.95 -15.84
CA LEU A 157 -18.14 -4.79 -16.75
C LEU A 157 -17.76 -3.47 -16.05
N ALA A 158 -17.49 -3.49 -14.75
CA ALA A 158 -17.08 -2.31 -13.99
C ALA A 158 -15.61 -1.93 -14.29
N PRO A 159 -15.24 -0.64 -14.19
CA PRO A 159 -13.85 -0.21 -14.34
C PRO A 159 -12.99 -0.62 -13.13
N GLY A 160 -11.73 -0.97 -13.38
CA GLY A 160 -10.79 -1.64 -12.47
C GLY A 160 -10.99 -1.47 -10.95
N PRO A 161 -10.91 -0.25 -10.38
CA PRO A 161 -11.07 -0.07 -8.92
C PRO A 161 -12.47 -0.39 -8.39
N LEU A 162 -13.51 -0.16 -9.19
CA LEU A 162 -14.90 -0.48 -8.85
C LEU A 162 -15.17 -1.97 -9.01
N GLU A 163 -14.65 -2.59 -10.08
CA GLU A 163 -14.70 -4.04 -10.29
C GLU A 163 -14.13 -4.79 -9.09
N LEU A 164 -12.93 -4.40 -8.63
CA LEU A 164 -12.28 -5.04 -7.49
C LEU A 164 -13.12 -4.93 -6.20
N LYS A 165 -13.72 -3.75 -5.94
CA LYS A 165 -14.60 -3.54 -4.78
C LYS A 165 -15.88 -4.38 -4.86
N LEU A 166 -16.46 -4.48 -6.05
CA LEU A 166 -17.66 -5.28 -6.28
C LEU A 166 -17.38 -6.79 -6.17
N LYS A 167 -16.25 -7.27 -6.68
CA LYS A 167 -15.82 -8.67 -6.48
C LYS A 167 -15.58 -8.98 -4.99
N ARG A 168 -15.00 -8.05 -4.22
CA ARG A 168 -14.87 -8.20 -2.76
C ARG A 168 -16.22 -8.27 -2.06
N ALA A 169 -17.14 -7.39 -2.43
CA ALA A 169 -18.48 -7.37 -1.85
C ALA A 169 -19.26 -8.66 -2.21
N LEU A 170 -19.07 -9.18 -3.42
CA LEU A 170 -19.61 -10.47 -3.87
C LEU A 170 -19.08 -11.62 -3.00
N ALA A 171 -17.76 -11.73 -2.85
CA ALA A 171 -17.13 -12.76 -2.00
C ALA A 171 -17.61 -12.66 -0.54
N LYS A 172 -17.68 -11.45 0.01
CA LYS A 172 -18.19 -11.22 1.37
C LYS A 172 -19.66 -11.66 1.52
N SER A 173 -20.48 -11.45 0.49
CA SER A 173 -21.87 -11.94 0.48
C SER A 173 -21.94 -13.47 0.48
N VAL A 174 -21.05 -14.15 -0.25
CA VAL A 174 -20.97 -15.62 -0.28
C VAL A 174 -20.57 -16.15 1.10
N SER A 175 -19.55 -15.57 1.75
CA SER A 175 -19.17 -15.91 3.12
C SER A 175 -20.32 -15.72 4.10
N LEU A 176 -21.01 -14.57 4.07
CA LEU A 176 -22.15 -14.31 4.98
C LEU A 176 -23.29 -15.32 4.80
N ILE A 177 -23.52 -15.82 3.58
CA ILE A 177 -24.51 -16.86 3.31
C ILE A 177 -24.05 -18.19 3.90
N ASN A 178 -22.78 -18.56 3.70
CA ASN A 178 -22.20 -19.79 4.25
C ASN A 178 -22.17 -19.78 5.78
N ASP A 179 -21.99 -18.60 6.39
CA ASP A 179 -22.01 -18.38 7.85
C ASP A 179 -23.44 -18.25 8.42
N GLY A 180 -24.47 -18.28 7.58
CA GLY A 180 -25.89 -18.17 7.96
C GLY A 180 -26.39 -16.80 8.39
N ARG A 181 -25.61 -15.75 8.10
CA ARG A 181 -25.96 -14.34 8.34
C ARG A 181 -26.78 -13.79 7.17
N LEU A 182 -27.95 -14.38 6.93
CA LEU A 182 -28.76 -14.12 5.73
C LEU A 182 -29.24 -12.67 5.61
N GLN A 183 -29.56 -11.99 6.71
CA GLN A 183 -29.99 -10.57 6.69
C GLN A 183 -28.86 -9.62 6.27
N GLU A 184 -27.63 -9.92 6.69
CA GLU A 184 -26.46 -9.14 6.31
C GLU A 184 -26.05 -9.39 4.86
N ALA A 185 -26.14 -10.65 4.42
CA ALA A 185 -25.97 -11.00 3.02
C ALA A 185 -26.99 -10.29 2.13
N GLU A 186 -28.27 -10.26 2.51
CA GLU A 186 -29.35 -9.55 1.81
C GLU A 186 -29.04 -8.06 1.66
N THR A 187 -28.63 -7.41 2.75
CA THR A 187 -28.25 -5.99 2.74
C THR A 187 -27.07 -5.73 1.79
N MET A 188 -26.06 -6.60 1.83
CA MET A 188 -24.89 -6.49 0.96
C MET A 188 -25.25 -6.69 -0.52
N VAL A 189 -26.10 -7.66 -0.83
CA VAL A 189 -26.59 -7.91 -2.20
C VAL A 189 -27.33 -6.69 -2.76
N VAL A 190 -28.19 -6.04 -1.97
CA VAL A 190 -28.88 -4.80 -2.39
C VAL A 190 -27.89 -3.68 -2.71
N VAL A 191 -26.82 -3.52 -1.93
CA VAL A 191 -25.78 -2.51 -2.19
C VAL A 191 -25.04 -2.80 -3.49
N ILE A 192 -24.69 -4.07 -3.74
CA ILE A 192 -24.03 -4.50 -4.98
C ILE A 192 -24.95 -4.23 -6.18
N GLU A 193 -26.24 -4.59 -6.09
CA GLU A 193 -27.23 -4.34 -7.14
C GLU A 193 -27.33 -2.86 -7.51
N ARG A 194 -27.40 -1.96 -6.51
CA ARG A 194 -27.43 -0.51 -6.73
C ARG A 194 -26.16 0.03 -7.37
N ALA A 195 -25.00 -0.46 -6.93
CA ALA A 195 -23.71 -0.04 -7.49
C ALA A 195 -23.55 -0.51 -8.94
N VAL A 196 -23.99 -1.75 -9.24
CA VAL A 196 -24.01 -2.30 -10.59
C VAL A 196 -24.98 -1.53 -11.50
N ALA A 197 -26.14 -1.12 -11.01
CA ALA A 197 -27.11 -0.33 -11.77
C ALA A 197 -26.58 1.05 -12.19
N ARG A 198 -25.60 1.60 -11.47
CA ARG A 198 -24.93 2.87 -11.80
C ARG A 198 -23.77 2.72 -12.78
N ILE A 199 -23.36 1.49 -13.11
CA ILE A 199 -22.32 1.24 -14.12
C ILE A 199 -22.88 1.69 -15.48
N GLY A 200 -22.42 2.87 -15.94
CA GLY A 200 -22.83 3.48 -17.21
C GLY A 200 -23.46 4.88 -17.09
N GLN A 201 -23.83 5.34 -15.89
CA GLN A 201 -24.46 6.66 -15.71
C GLN A 201 -23.46 7.80 -15.43
N ASP A 202 -22.29 7.52 -14.82
CA ASP A 202 -21.32 8.53 -14.36
C ASP A 202 -19.90 8.39 -14.98
N ARG A 203 -19.77 7.96 -16.25
CA ARG A 203 -18.43 7.74 -16.84
C ARG A 203 -17.74 9.07 -17.25
N GLU A 204 -16.75 9.48 -16.46
CA GLU A 204 -15.61 10.24 -16.98
C GLU A 204 -14.59 9.24 -17.56
N ASP A 205 -14.25 9.39 -18.84
CA ASP A 205 -13.45 8.43 -19.61
C ASP A 205 -12.06 8.18 -19.01
N GLU A 206 -11.57 6.95 -19.11
CA GLU A 206 -10.21 6.56 -18.70
C GLU A 206 -9.12 7.41 -19.39
N ALA A 207 -9.37 7.79 -20.65
CA ALA A 207 -8.53 8.73 -21.39
C ALA A 207 -8.46 10.14 -20.76
N LYS A 208 -9.54 10.60 -20.10
CA LYS A 208 -9.57 11.89 -19.38
C LYS A 208 -8.84 11.78 -18.05
N SER A 209 -9.01 10.68 -17.32
CA SER A 209 -8.28 10.40 -16.08
C SER A 209 -6.75 10.31 -16.32
N MET A 210 -6.34 9.58 -17.36
CA MET A 210 -4.93 9.48 -17.76
C MET A 210 -4.35 10.81 -18.25
N LYS A 211 -5.11 11.58 -19.04
CA LYS A 211 -4.70 12.95 -19.44
C LYS A 211 -4.56 13.89 -18.25
N ARG A 212 -5.40 13.75 -17.22
CA ARG A 212 -5.29 14.54 -15.99
C ARG A 212 -4.06 14.14 -15.18
N GLY A 213 -3.82 12.85 -14.97
CA GLY A 213 -2.62 12.34 -14.29
C GLY A 213 -1.33 12.76 -15.01
N GLN A 214 -1.31 12.66 -16.35
CA GLN A 214 -0.17 13.10 -17.17
C GLN A 214 0.05 14.61 -17.04
N ARG A 215 -1.01 15.44 -17.11
CA ARG A 215 -0.91 16.89 -16.90
C ARG A 215 -0.39 17.24 -15.51
N GLU A 216 -0.82 16.53 -14.48
CA GLU A 216 -0.35 16.74 -13.11
C GLU A 216 1.12 16.34 -12.92
N MET A 217 1.59 15.28 -13.59
CA MET A 217 3.00 14.89 -13.62
C MET A 217 3.86 15.85 -14.43
N ASP A 218 3.40 16.26 -15.62
CA ASP A 218 4.10 17.20 -16.49
C ASP A 218 4.26 18.55 -15.79
N GLN A 219 3.23 19.05 -15.08
CA GLN A 219 3.29 20.26 -14.25
C GLN A 219 4.30 20.17 -13.09
N ARG A 220 4.62 18.96 -12.61
CA ARG A 220 5.60 18.73 -11.53
C ARG A 220 7.03 18.58 -12.04
N SER A 221 7.25 18.53 -13.35
CA SER A 221 8.59 18.43 -13.92
C SER A 221 9.35 19.77 -13.81
N LEU A 222 10.67 19.71 -13.59
CA LEU A 222 11.55 20.89 -13.57
C LEU A 222 11.43 21.69 -14.88
N GLY A 223 11.34 21.00 -16.03
CA GLY A 223 11.20 21.64 -17.34
C GLY A 223 9.89 22.43 -17.49
N ALA A 224 8.78 21.91 -16.99
CA ALA A 224 7.50 22.63 -17.02
C ALA A 224 7.48 23.83 -16.06
N GLN A 225 8.08 23.68 -14.87
CA GLN A 225 8.18 24.80 -13.92
C GLN A 225 9.08 25.93 -14.45
N VAL A 226 10.15 25.60 -15.19
CA VAL A 226 10.99 26.62 -15.86
C VAL A 226 10.21 27.35 -16.94
N LYS A 227 9.43 26.65 -17.78
CA LYS A 227 8.56 27.29 -18.78
C LYS A 227 7.49 28.17 -18.14
N ARG A 228 6.91 27.73 -17.02
CA ARG A 228 5.93 28.51 -16.23
C ARG A 228 6.56 29.77 -15.64
N ALA A 229 7.77 29.69 -15.10
CA ALA A 229 8.49 30.87 -14.62
C ALA A 229 8.77 31.88 -15.75
N GLN A 230 9.11 31.41 -16.95
CA GLN A 230 9.32 32.26 -18.13
C GLN A 230 8.03 32.95 -18.59
N SER A 231 6.88 32.26 -18.60
CA SER A 231 5.61 32.90 -18.96
C SER A 231 5.18 33.94 -17.91
N LEU A 232 5.41 33.65 -16.63
CA LEU A 232 5.18 34.62 -15.55
C LEU A 232 6.08 35.84 -15.69
N GLN A 233 7.32 35.69 -16.14
CA GLN A 233 8.21 36.82 -16.41
C GLN A 233 7.60 37.80 -17.42
N ALA A 234 7.01 37.28 -18.51
CA ALA A 234 6.36 38.11 -19.52
C ALA A 234 5.14 38.86 -18.96
N ASN A 235 4.35 38.22 -18.08
CA ASN A 235 3.19 38.83 -17.45
C ASN A 235 3.58 39.87 -16.39
N VAL A 236 4.60 39.57 -15.58
CA VAL A 236 5.16 40.52 -14.60
C VAL A 236 5.72 41.76 -15.28
N ALA A 237 6.35 41.64 -16.45
CA ALA A 237 6.85 42.78 -17.21
C ALA A 237 5.74 43.75 -17.65
N ARG A 238 4.51 43.26 -17.82
CA ARG A 238 3.32 44.04 -18.20
C ARG A 238 2.58 44.66 -17.01
N ALA A 239 2.93 44.29 -15.77
CA ALA A 239 2.31 44.86 -14.57
C ALA A 239 2.74 46.32 -14.34
N PRO A 240 1.89 47.16 -13.71
CA PRO A 240 2.19 48.57 -13.51
C PRO A 240 3.18 48.83 -12.35
N GLY A 241 4.18 49.69 -12.62
CA GLY A 241 5.04 50.38 -11.64
C GLY A 241 5.49 49.57 -10.43
N LYS A 242 5.11 50.01 -9.23
CA LYS A 242 5.54 49.41 -7.94
C LYS A 242 5.18 47.93 -7.79
N VAL A 243 4.15 47.45 -8.49
CA VAL A 243 3.73 46.05 -8.44
C VAL A 243 4.68 45.17 -9.27
N ARG A 244 5.13 45.64 -10.42
CA ARG A 244 6.14 44.96 -11.24
C ARG A 244 7.44 44.71 -10.47
N ASP A 245 7.93 45.67 -9.69
CA ASP A 245 9.18 45.49 -8.92
C ASP A 245 9.02 44.49 -7.77
N ARG A 246 7.84 44.43 -7.15
CA ARG A 246 7.54 43.46 -6.09
C ARG A 246 7.43 42.04 -6.68
N LEU A 247 6.70 41.90 -7.79
CA LEU A 247 6.56 40.62 -8.48
C LEU A 247 7.87 40.15 -9.12
N GLY A 248 8.69 41.07 -9.63
CA GLY A 248 10.03 40.77 -10.17
C GLY A 248 10.98 40.20 -9.12
N ARG A 249 10.93 40.69 -7.87
CA ARG A 249 11.69 40.12 -6.75
C ARG A 249 11.18 38.73 -6.36
N ALA A 250 9.86 38.54 -6.31
CA ALA A 250 9.27 37.22 -6.05
C ALA A 250 9.65 36.20 -7.14
N LEU A 251 9.70 36.63 -8.40
CA LEU A 251 10.12 35.79 -9.52
C LEU A 251 11.59 35.37 -9.42
N HIS A 252 12.47 36.26 -8.95
CA HIS A 252 13.87 35.91 -8.67
C HIS A 252 14.00 34.87 -7.55
N VAL A 253 13.14 34.93 -6.53
CA VAL A 253 13.09 33.92 -5.46
C VAL A 253 12.65 32.57 -6.03
N ALA A 254 11.57 32.53 -6.82
CA ALA A 254 11.12 31.31 -7.50
C ALA A 254 12.23 30.71 -8.39
N ALA A 255 12.93 31.53 -9.17
CA ALA A 255 14.05 31.09 -10.00
C ALA A 255 15.22 30.51 -9.17
N ARG A 256 15.46 31.03 -7.96
CA ARG A 256 16.47 30.48 -7.03
C ARG A 256 16.07 29.09 -6.51
N HIS A 257 14.80 28.87 -6.19
CA HIS A 257 14.29 27.55 -5.79
C HIS A 257 14.39 26.54 -6.95
N LEU A 258 14.05 26.95 -8.18
CA LEU A 258 14.22 26.10 -9.37
C LEU A 258 15.69 25.70 -9.60
N LYS A 259 16.63 26.65 -9.45
CA LYS A 259 18.07 26.35 -9.56
C LYS A 259 18.55 25.34 -8.49
N ARG A 260 17.93 25.35 -7.31
CA ARG A 260 18.20 24.41 -6.20
C ARG A 260 17.41 23.10 -6.31
N ARG A 261 16.63 22.91 -7.38
CA ARG A 261 15.71 21.77 -7.59
C ARG A 261 14.66 21.60 -6.49
N ASP A 262 14.33 22.68 -5.79
CA ASP A 262 13.30 22.73 -4.78
C ASP A 262 11.96 23.10 -5.45
N LEU A 263 11.29 22.09 -6.01
CA LEU A 263 10.13 22.25 -6.90
C LEU A 263 8.85 22.64 -6.16
N ASP A 264 8.72 22.25 -4.89
CA ASP A 264 7.56 22.59 -4.07
C ASP A 264 7.60 24.07 -3.68
N SER A 265 8.75 24.54 -3.17
CA SER A 265 8.90 25.95 -2.82
C SER A 265 8.87 26.88 -4.04
N ALA A 266 9.41 26.42 -5.18
CA ALA A 266 9.30 27.17 -6.44
C ALA A 266 7.84 27.31 -6.89
N ARG A 267 7.05 26.23 -6.79
CA ARG A 267 5.63 26.23 -7.10
C ARG A 267 4.86 27.19 -6.22
N ASP A 268 5.05 27.11 -4.90
CA ASP A 268 4.35 27.99 -3.96
C ASP A 268 4.67 29.47 -4.21
N ALA A 269 5.92 29.78 -4.57
CA ALA A 269 6.31 31.14 -4.94
C ALA A 269 5.64 31.60 -6.24
N MET A 270 5.60 30.74 -7.27
CA MET A 270 4.92 31.04 -8.55
C MET A 270 3.40 31.17 -8.40
N ASP A 271 2.76 30.34 -7.57
CA ASP A 271 1.32 30.41 -7.31
C ASP A 271 0.94 31.74 -6.61
N LYS A 272 1.82 32.26 -5.74
CA LYS A 272 1.64 33.59 -5.12
C LYS A 272 1.78 34.72 -6.15
N ILE A 273 2.71 34.60 -7.10
CA ILE A 273 2.88 35.58 -8.19
C ILE A 273 1.64 35.58 -9.09
N GLU A 274 1.13 34.41 -9.45
CA GLU A 274 -0.09 34.27 -10.26
C GLU A 274 -1.30 34.89 -9.59
N LYS A 275 -1.54 34.59 -8.31
CA LYS A 275 -2.63 35.21 -7.53
C LYS A 275 -2.54 36.73 -7.49
N ALA A 276 -1.32 37.26 -7.35
CA ALA A 276 -1.11 38.70 -7.34
C ALA A 276 -1.29 39.34 -8.72
N LEU A 277 -0.97 38.61 -9.81
CA LEU A 277 -1.21 39.06 -11.18
C LEU A 277 -2.70 39.02 -11.54
N THR A 278 -3.44 37.99 -11.17
CA THR A 278 -4.89 37.92 -11.40
C THR A 278 -5.66 38.95 -10.59
N ALA A 279 -5.14 39.40 -9.45
CA ALA A 279 -5.73 40.50 -8.69
C ALA A 279 -5.48 41.90 -9.29
N LEU A 280 -4.66 42.02 -10.35
CA LEU A 280 -4.40 43.27 -11.08
C LEU A 280 -5.25 43.42 -12.34
N VAL A 281 -5.86 42.34 -12.80
CA VAL A 281 -6.81 42.28 -13.93
C VAL A 281 -8.21 42.43 -13.37
#